data_AF-A0A920A5M7-F1
#
_entry.id   AF-A0A920A5M7-F1
#
_cell.length_a   1.000
_cell.length_b   1.000
_cell.length_c   1.000
_cell.angle_alpha   90.00
_cell.angle_beta   90.00
_cell.angle_gamma   90.00
#
_symmetry.space_group_name_H-M   'P 1'
#
loop_
_entity.id
_entity.type
_entity.pdbx_description
1 polymer ?
#
loop_
_entity_poly.entity_id
_entity_poly.type
_entity_poly.pdbx_seq_one_letter_code
_entity_poly.pdbx_strand_id
1 'polypeptide(L)'
;MGFLRHPIAIFTSAAVATICITPITSVSNLFWLISADMPVTLWTWLSIIFQDFFNLGIPLLLVFAIGFSIAFAVARLLIILFKLPPKFMYGLAAATAIATALFLMVELIYKTHPIAGNRTIIGSLFHIVGGYIGGLVFYKMINKPVTKALVVRFLAFIPFILFGSSAVTWVFDPMLASSSFGFDFQSLSDFGKNTLIRDMTAFFLGVSIFMLLGIVSLNPIWFFSVAIMMGCAFVFNLVAVYSYGTEHNSALVFEIVVTLWYSILGWWIKRT
;
A
#
# COMPACT_ATOMS: atom_id res chain seq x y z
N MET A 1 20.91 2.95 13.88
CA MET A 1 19.46 3.12 13.59
C MET A 1 18.99 4.58 13.50
N GLY A 2 19.69 5.58 14.07
CA GLY A 2 19.22 6.98 14.08
C GLY A 2 18.97 7.61 12.70
N PHE A 3 19.76 7.24 11.67
CA PHE A 3 19.58 7.76 10.30
C PHE A 3 18.25 7.31 9.65
N LEU A 4 17.74 6.11 10.01
CA LEU A 4 16.48 5.58 9.47
C LEU A 4 15.23 6.28 10.03
N ARG A 5 15.38 7.07 11.10
CA ARG A 5 14.25 7.69 11.80
C ARG A 5 13.42 8.59 10.91
N HIS A 6 14.06 9.50 10.17
CA HIS A 6 13.33 10.46 9.34
C HIS A 6 12.69 9.78 8.11
N PRO A 7 13.40 8.93 7.34
CA PRO A 7 12.77 8.20 6.25
C PRO A 7 11.57 7.35 6.68
N ILE A 8 11.72 6.54 7.75
CA ILE A 8 10.61 5.70 8.26
C ILE A 8 9.45 6.58 8.73
N ALA A 9 9.72 7.69 9.40
CA ALA A 9 8.67 8.61 9.85
C ALA A 9 7.93 9.27 8.68
N ILE A 10 8.64 9.68 7.61
CA ILE A 10 8.03 10.27 6.40
C ILE A 10 7.12 9.25 5.73
N PHE A 11 7.64 8.05 5.44
CA PHE A 11 6.86 7.01 4.77
C PHE A 11 5.66 6.56 5.61
N THR A 12 5.83 6.44 6.93
CA THR A 12 4.72 6.07 7.82
C THR A 12 3.66 7.18 7.89
N SER A 13 4.09 8.45 7.94
CA SER A 13 3.19 9.60 7.87
C SER A 13 2.38 9.61 6.57
N ALA A 14 3.06 9.43 5.43
CA ALA A 14 2.43 9.35 4.11
C ALA A 14 1.47 8.16 4.00
N ALA A 15 1.83 6.99 4.54
CA ALA A 15 0.97 5.81 4.57
C ALA A 15 -0.29 6.04 5.41
N VAL A 16 -0.17 6.67 6.58
CA VAL A 16 -1.34 7.01 7.41
C VAL A 16 -2.24 8.02 6.69
N ALA A 17 -1.68 9.07 6.10
CA ALA A 17 -2.45 10.04 5.33
C ALA A 17 -3.19 9.36 4.16
N THR A 18 -2.50 8.46 3.43
CA THR A 18 -3.08 7.67 2.34
C THR A 18 -4.24 6.81 2.83
N ILE A 19 -4.08 6.07 3.93
CA ILE A 19 -5.14 5.23 4.50
C ILE A 19 -6.36 6.05 4.91
N CYS A 20 -6.17 7.27 5.39
CA CYS A 20 -7.28 8.19 5.68
C CYS A 20 -7.95 8.72 4.41
N ILE A 21 -7.16 9.06 3.39
CA ILE A 21 -7.60 9.77 2.18
C ILE A 21 -8.29 8.87 1.17
N THR A 22 -7.78 7.67 0.95
CA THR A 22 -8.28 6.78 -0.10
C THR A 22 -9.77 6.46 0.08
N PRO A 23 -10.27 6.06 1.26
CA PRO A 23 -11.70 5.82 1.47
C PRO A 23 -12.58 7.04 1.20
N ILE A 24 -12.10 8.26 1.50
CA ILE A 24 -12.84 9.49 1.21
C ILE A 24 -13.08 9.62 -0.29
N THR A 25 -12.06 9.31 -1.10
CA THR A 25 -12.16 9.32 -2.56
C THR A 25 -13.10 8.25 -3.07
N SER A 26 -12.96 7.01 -2.60
CA SER A 26 -13.81 5.88 -3.00
C SER A 26 -15.28 6.15 -2.68
N VAL A 27 -15.57 6.58 -1.46
CA VAL A 27 -16.93 6.92 -1.00
C VAL A 27 -17.51 8.07 -1.82
N SER A 28 -16.73 9.10 -2.10
CA SER A 28 -17.18 10.23 -2.95
C SER A 28 -17.49 9.78 -4.37
N ASN A 29 -16.69 8.86 -4.92
CA ASN A 29 -16.94 8.30 -6.25
C ASN A 29 -18.21 7.43 -6.28
N LEU A 30 -18.43 6.63 -5.24
CA LEU A 30 -19.63 5.80 -5.09
C LEU A 30 -20.91 6.65 -4.98
N PHE A 31 -20.89 7.74 -4.20
CA PHE A 31 -22.02 8.67 -4.14
C PHE A 31 -22.27 9.37 -5.48
N TRP A 32 -21.21 9.73 -6.21
CA TRP A 32 -21.36 10.30 -7.54
C TRP A 32 -22.01 9.31 -8.52
N LEU A 33 -21.61 8.03 -8.51
CA LEU A 33 -22.24 6.98 -9.32
C LEU A 33 -23.73 6.83 -8.98
N ILE A 34 -24.08 6.79 -7.69
CA ILE A 34 -25.48 6.74 -7.25
C ILE A 34 -26.27 7.95 -7.77
N SER A 35 -25.68 9.15 -7.71
CA SER A 35 -26.34 10.38 -8.21
C SER A 35 -26.49 10.43 -9.73
N ALA A 36 -25.75 9.59 -10.46
CA ALA A 36 -25.82 9.47 -11.91
C ALA A 36 -26.66 8.26 -12.35
N ASP A 37 -27.51 7.73 -11.47
CA ASP A 37 -28.38 6.57 -11.69
C ASP A 37 -27.63 5.30 -12.12
N MET A 38 -26.35 5.17 -11.76
CA MET A 38 -25.56 3.97 -12.02
C MET A 38 -25.85 2.89 -10.96
N PRO A 39 -25.95 1.60 -11.34
CA PRO A 39 -26.20 0.53 -10.41
C PRO A 39 -25.00 0.33 -9.48
N VAL A 40 -25.17 0.63 -8.19
CA VAL A 40 -24.16 0.42 -7.14
C VAL A 40 -24.67 -0.62 -6.15
N THR A 41 -23.97 -1.75 -6.06
CA THR A 41 -24.29 -2.85 -5.14
C THR A 41 -23.31 -2.89 -3.98
N LEU A 42 -23.59 -3.69 -2.94
CA LEU A 42 -22.62 -3.96 -1.87
C LEU A 42 -21.28 -4.48 -2.41
N TRP A 43 -21.31 -5.30 -3.46
CA TRP A 43 -20.09 -5.80 -4.11
C TRP A 43 -19.28 -4.65 -4.74
N THR A 44 -19.96 -3.69 -5.38
CA THR A 44 -19.34 -2.48 -5.92
C THR A 44 -18.69 -1.63 -4.84
N TRP A 45 -19.34 -1.49 -3.68
CA TRP A 45 -18.76 -0.79 -2.52
C TRP A 45 -17.47 -1.45 -2.05
N LEU A 46 -17.50 -2.78 -1.86
CA LEU A 46 -16.33 -3.53 -1.42
C LEU A 46 -15.21 -3.45 -2.46
N SER A 47 -15.51 -3.72 -3.73
CA SER A 47 -14.49 -3.74 -4.78
C SER A 47 -13.79 -2.41 -4.92
N ILE A 48 -14.53 -1.29 -5.02
CA ILE A 48 -13.94 0.04 -5.19
C ILE A 48 -13.09 0.42 -3.98
N ILE A 49 -13.58 0.23 -2.75
CA ILE A 49 -12.82 0.59 -1.55
C ILE A 49 -11.53 -0.22 -1.44
N PHE A 50 -11.60 -1.55 -1.60
CA PHE A 50 -10.43 -2.41 -1.46
C PHE A 50 -9.43 -2.21 -2.60
N GLN A 51 -9.90 -2.11 -3.85
CA GLN A 51 -9.02 -1.88 -4.99
C GLN A 51 -8.36 -0.50 -4.91
N ASP A 52 -9.09 0.56 -4.53
CA ASP A 52 -8.54 1.90 -4.43
C ASP A 52 -7.43 2.00 -3.39
N PHE A 53 -7.48 1.22 -2.29
CA PHE A 53 -6.37 1.18 -1.32
C PHE A 53 -5.02 0.85 -1.95
N PHE A 54 -5.01 0.09 -3.05
CA PHE A 54 -3.80 -0.25 -3.78
C PHE A 54 -3.66 0.59 -5.06
N ASN A 55 -4.67 0.61 -5.92
CA ASN A 55 -4.64 1.28 -7.23
C ASN A 55 -4.45 2.79 -7.09
N LEU A 56 -5.16 3.43 -6.16
CA LEU A 56 -5.02 4.85 -5.86
C LEU A 56 -4.04 5.08 -4.70
N GLY A 57 -4.09 4.23 -3.68
CA GLY A 57 -3.29 4.40 -2.47
C GLY A 57 -1.78 4.29 -2.70
N ILE A 58 -1.29 3.38 -3.56
CA ILE A 58 0.14 3.28 -3.85
C ILE A 58 0.66 4.56 -4.53
N PRO A 59 0.04 5.08 -5.60
CA PRO A 59 0.41 6.40 -6.15
C PRO A 59 0.36 7.52 -5.11
N LEU A 60 -0.70 7.61 -4.31
CA LEU A 60 -0.84 8.64 -3.28
C LEU A 60 0.26 8.55 -2.21
N LEU A 61 0.61 7.34 -1.77
CA LEU A 61 1.69 7.11 -0.82
C LEU A 61 3.00 7.74 -1.30
N LEU A 62 3.35 7.53 -2.58
CA LEU A 62 4.58 8.07 -3.18
C LEU A 62 4.53 9.59 -3.31
N VAL A 63 3.43 10.13 -3.84
CA VAL A 63 3.24 11.57 -3.99
C VAL A 63 3.29 12.28 -2.63
N PHE A 64 2.61 11.71 -1.62
CA PHE A 64 2.60 12.28 -0.27
C PHE A 64 3.96 12.15 0.41
N ALA A 65 4.70 11.04 0.23
CA ALA A 65 6.05 10.91 0.79
C ALA A 65 6.99 12.01 0.24
N ILE A 66 6.91 12.32 -1.05
CA ILE A 66 7.69 13.41 -1.67
C ILE A 66 7.25 14.77 -1.13
N GLY A 67 5.94 15.07 -1.17
CA GLY A 67 5.39 16.35 -0.70
C GLY A 67 5.68 16.59 0.79
N PHE A 68 5.54 15.56 1.62
CA PHE A 68 5.83 15.62 3.05
C PHE A 68 7.32 15.81 3.33
N SER A 69 8.21 15.23 2.53
CA SER A 69 9.66 15.45 2.68
C SER A 69 10.02 16.93 2.57
N ILE A 70 9.46 17.62 1.57
CA ILE A 70 9.66 19.05 1.36
C ILE A 70 8.99 19.85 2.49
N ALA A 71 7.71 19.58 2.77
CA ALA A 71 6.93 20.33 3.74
C ALA A 71 7.49 20.22 5.17
N PHE A 72 7.96 19.04 5.57
CA PHE A 72 8.57 18.84 6.89
C PHE A 72 9.94 19.49 7.02
N ALA A 73 10.73 19.56 5.94
CA ALA A 73 11.99 20.32 5.93
C ALA A 73 11.73 21.81 6.15
N VAL A 74 10.76 22.38 5.42
CA VAL A 74 10.34 23.79 5.59
C VAL A 74 9.79 24.03 7.00
N ALA A 75 8.92 23.15 7.50
CA ALA A 75 8.37 23.25 8.84
C ALA A 75 9.48 23.27 9.91
N ARG A 76 10.50 22.41 9.76
CA ARG A 76 11.64 22.38 10.68
C ARG A 76 12.40 23.70 10.69
N LEU A 77 12.63 24.32 9.53
CA LEU A 77 13.27 25.63 9.43
C LEU A 77 12.44 26.69 10.16
N LEU A 78 11.14 26.76 9.91
CA LEU A 78 10.25 27.73 10.56
C LEU A 78 10.17 27.55 12.08
N ILE A 79 10.14 26.30 12.56
CA ILE A 79 10.18 25.98 14.00
C ILE A 79 11.45 26.56 14.64
N ILE A 80 12.61 26.41 13.98
CA ILE A 80 13.88 26.91 14.50
C ILE A 80 13.92 28.45 14.49
N LEU A 81 13.53 29.06 13.38
CA LEU A 81 13.59 30.52 13.20
C LEU A 81 12.63 31.27 14.13
N PHE A 82 11.41 30.76 14.31
CA PHE A 82 10.34 31.46 15.01
C PHE A 82 9.94 30.82 16.36
N LYS A 83 10.66 29.77 16.81
CA LYS A 83 10.40 29.05 18.07
C LYS A 83 8.96 28.53 18.20
N LEU A 84 8.40 28.04 17.10
CA LEU A 84 7.01 27.59 17.00
C LEU A 84 6.80 26.18 17.61
N PRO A 85 5.59 25.84 18.09
CA PRO A 85 5.32 24.54 18.70
C PRO A 85 5.37 23.40 17.64
N PRO A 86 6.35 22.46 17.72
CA PRO A 86 6.62 21.53 16.63
C PRO A 86 5.46 20.60 16.25
N LYS A 87 4.68 20.15 17.24
CA LYS A 87 3.55 19.22 17.04
C LYS A 87 2.55 19.77 16.01
N PHE A 88 2.12 21.02 16.21
CA PHE A 88 1.15 21.67 15.34
C PHE A 88 1.76 22.05 13.99
N MET A 89 3.03 22.46 13.98
CA MET A 89 3.72 22.84 12.75
C MET A 89 3.88 21.68 11.76
N TYR A 90 4.21 20.47 12.22
CA TYR A 90 4.25 19.32 11.30
C TYR A 90 2.85 18.89 10.82
N GLY A 91 1.83 18.99 11.67
CA GLY A 91 0.45 18.78 11.26
C GLY A 91 0.04 19.77 10.15
N LEU A 92 0.23 21.06 10.38
CA LEU A 92 -0.08 22.12 9.40
C LEU A 92 0.73 21.95 8.11
N ALA A 93 2.01 21.59 8.19
CA ALA A 93 2.84 21.38 7.01
C ALA A 93 2.32 20.25 6.13
N ALA A 94 1.93 19.11 6.71
CA ALA A 94 1.34 18.01 5.96
C ALA A 94 -0.03 18.39 5.38
N ALA A 95 -0.88 19.08 6.15
CA ALA A 95 -2.16 19.60 5.69
C ALA A 95 -2.01 20.54 4.48
N THR A 96 -1.06 21.49 4.56
CA THR A 96 -0.72 22.40 3.46
C THR A 96 -0.15 21.65 2.27
N ALA A 97 0.69 20.63 2.47
CA ALA A 97 1.21 19.81 1.38
C ALA A 97 0.09 19.10 0.61
N ILE A 98 -0.89 18.53 1.32
CA ILE A 98 -2.07 17.92 0.69
C ILE A 98 -2.92 18.97 -0.03
N ALA A 99 -3.21 20.11 0.60
CA ALA A 99 -3.97 21.19 -0.02
C ALA A 99 -3.32 21.69 -1.31
N THR A 100 -2.01 21.93 -1.28
CA THR A 100 -1.21 22.33 -2.45
C THR A 100 -1.22 21.24 -3.53
N ALA A 101 -1.07 19.96 -3.16
CA ALA A 101 -1.12 18.87 -4.12
C ALA A 101 -2.49 18.78 -4.81
N LEU A 102 -3.59 18.89 -4.06
CA LEU A 102 -4.94 18.89 -4.61
C LEU A 102 -5.19 20.09 -5.53
N PHE A 103 -4.73 21.28 -5.13
CA PHE A 103 -4.85 22.49 -5.94
C PHE A 103 -4.04 22.41 -7.24
N LEU A 104 -2.76 22.07 -7.16
CA LEU A 104 -1.89 21.97 -8.33
C LEU A 104 -2.32 20.85 -9.28
N MET A 105 -2.84 19.74 -8.75
CA MET A 105 -3.38 18.67 -9.57
C MET A 105 -4.53 19.18 -10.47
N VAL A 106 -5.43 20.01 -9.93
CA VAL A 106 -6.53 20.60 -10.69
C VAL A 106 -6.01 21.71 -11.61
N GLU A 107 -5.31 22.69 -11.06
CA GLU A 107 -5.00 23.93 -11.79
C GLU A 107 -3.83 23.80 -12.75
N LEU A 108 -2.84 22.96 -12.46
CA LEU A 108 -1.64 22.83 -13.29
C LEU A 108 -1.71 21.63 -14.23
N ILE A 109 -2.16 20.47 -13.75
CA ILE A 109 -2.00 19.19 -14.45
C ILE A 109 -3.25 18.79 -15.24
N TYR A 110 -4.41 18.66 -14.59
CA TYR A 110 -5.56 17.98 -15.19
C TYR A 110 -6.70 18.91 -15.64
N LYS A 111 -6.72 20.17 -15.20
CA LYS A 111 -7.81 21.13 -15.44
C LYS A 111 -9.20 20.64 -15.03
N THR A 112 -9.24 19.59 -14.21
CA THR A 112 -10.43 18.88 -13.70
C THR A 112 -10.08 18.27 -12.34
N HIS A 113 -11.07 17.72 -11.62
CA HIS A 113 -10.86 17.03 -10.35
C HIS A 113 -10.70 15.51 -10.54
N PRO A 114 -9.47 14.99 -10.75
CA PRO A 114 -9.25 13.56 -10.97
C PRO A 114 -9.53 12.72 -9.72
N ILE A 115 -9.25 13.26 -8.53
CA ILE A 115 -9.57 12.62 -7.26
C ILE A 115 -11.01 12.99 -6.90
N ALA A 116 -11.91 12.01 -6.90
CA ALA A 116 -13.34 12.22 -6.69
C ALA A 116 -13.66 12.96 -5.39
N GLY A 117 -12.91 12.67 -4.32
CA GLY A 117 -13.09 13.37 -3.05
C GLY A 117 -12.70 14.86 -3.08
N ASN A 118 -11.95 15.32 -4.08
CA ASN A 118 -11.63 16.74 -4.25
C ASN A 118 -12.70 17.52 -5.04
N ARG A 119 -13.79 16.88 -5.49
CA ARG A 119 -14.88 17.53 -6.23
C ARG A 119 -15.78 18.41 -5.35
N THR A 120 -15.72 18.25 -4.04
CA THR A 120 -16.54 18.97 -3.07
C THR A 120 -15.66 19.58 -1.97
N ILE A 121 -16.10 20.71 -1.42
CA ILE A 121 -15.40 21.38 -0.31
C ILE A 121 -15.25 20.45 0.90
N ILE A 122 -16.29 19.67 1.22
CA ILE A 122 -16.29 18.73 2.34
C ILE A 122 -15.24 17.63 2.13
N GLY A 123 -15.19 17.04 0.93
CA GLY A 123 -14.22 16.02 0.62
C GLY A 123 -12.78 16.58 0.65
N SER A 124 -12.54 17.77 0.08
CA SER A 124 -11.24 18.44 0.17
C SER A 124 -10.82 18.71 1.62
N LEU A 125 -11.76 19.14 2.48
CA LEU A 125 -11.49 19.34 3.91
C LEU A 125 -11.05 18.04 4.58
N PHE A 126 -11.74 16.92 4.32
CA PHE A 126 -11.34 15.64 4.87
C PHE A 126 -9.97 15.17 4.39
N HIS A 127 -9.57 15.50 3.16
CA HIS A 127 -8.21 15.21 2.68
C HIS A 127 -7.17 16.00 3.48
N ILE A 128 -7.41 17.29 3.69
CA ILE A 128 -6.52 18.16 4.48
C ILE A 128 -6.40 17.66 5.93
N VAL A 129 -7.50 17.21 6.53
CA VAL A 129 -7.51 16.58 7.86
C VAL A 129 -6.70 15.27 7.85
N GLY A 130 -6.85 14.43 6.83
CA GLY A 130 -6.02 13.23 6.65
C GLY A 130 -4.52 13.56 6.58
N GLY A 131 -4.16 14.62 5.85
CA GLY A 131 -2.79 15.15 5.82
C GLY A 131 -2.32 15.60 7.21
N TYR A 132 -3.14 16.38 7.93
CA TYR A 132 -2.83 16.84 9.27
C TYR A 132 -2.53 15.68 10.24
N ILE A 133 -3.34 14.62 10.19
CA ILE A 133 -3.13 13.39 10.98
C ILE A 133 -1.78 12.75 10.63
N GLY A 134 -1.42 12.67 9.35
CA GLY A 134 -0.09 12.23 8.91
C GLY A 134 1.03 13.04 9.55
N GLY A 135 0.94 14.37 9.51
CA GLY A 135 1.92 15.27 10.15
C GLY A 135 2.06 15.06 11.67
N LEU A 136 0.97 14.75 12.37
CA LEU A 136 1.02 14.39 13.79
C LEU A 136 1.75 13.06 14.02
N VAL A 137 1.57 12.08 13.13
CA VAL A 137 2.29 10.81 13.16
C VAL A 137 3.79 11.03 12.95
N PHE A 138 4.17 11.86 11.97
CA PHE A 138 5.56 12.24 11.75
C PHE A 138 6.20 12.80 13.04
N TYR A 139 5.56 13.80 13.65
CA TYR A 139 6.01 14.39 14.91
C TYR A 139 6.18 13.33 16.01
N LYS A 140 5.20 12.43 16.18
CA LYS A 140 5.27 11.37 17.19
C LYS A 140 6.46 10.43 16.94
N MET A 141 6.77 10.12 15.68
CA MET A 141 7.83 9.18 15.32
C MET A 141 9.23 9.76 15.44
N ILE A 142 9.45 11.02 15.03
CA ILE A 142 10.77 11.65 15.15
C ILE A 142 11.21 11.88 16.60
N ASN A 143 10.25 11.93 17.53
CA ASN A 143 10.48 12.08 18.96
C ASN A 143 10.59 10.73 19.72
N LYS A 144 10.53 9.61 19.01
CA LYS A 144 10.75 8.27 19.59
C LYS A 144 12.00 7.62 18.99
N PRO A 145 12.71 6.78 19.77
CA PRO A 145 13.80 6.00 19.21
C PRO A 145 13.25 4.98 18.21
N VAL A 146 14.00 4.75 17.13
CA VAL A 146 13.69 3.68 16.18
C VAL A 146 14.03 2.35 16.86
N THR A 147 13.02 1.53 17.08
CA THR A 147 13.18 0.19 17.64
C THR A 147 13.39 -0.83 16.52
N LYS A 148 14.05 -1.94 16.84
CA LYS A 148 14.16 -3.10 15.94
C LYS A 148 12.78 -3.55 15.42
N ALA A 149 11.81 -3.66 16.33
CA ALA A 149 10.43 -4.01 16.00
C ALA A 149 9.84 -3.11 14.91
N LEU A 150 10.04 -1.79 15.01
CA LEU A 150 9.58 -0.85 14.00
C LEU A 150 10.26 -1.08 12.64
N VAL A 151 11.57 -1.31 12.62
CA VAL A 151 12.31 -1.58 11.38
C VAL A 151 11.82 -2.86 10.71
N VAL A 152 11.64 -3.93 11.48
CA VAL A 152 11.10 -5.20 10.96
C VAL A 152 9.71 -5.01 10.37
N ARG A 153 8.80 -4.32 11.07
CA ARG A 153 7.46 -4.01 10.56
C ARG A 153 7.52 -3.21 9.26
N PHE A 154 8.36 -2.19 9.22
CA PHE A 154 8.52 -1.35 8.03
C PHE A 154 9.01 -2.16 6.84
N LEU A 155 10.05 -2.97 7.02
CA LEU A 155 10.60 -3.81 5.95
C LEU A 155 9.64 -4.92 5.50
N ALA A 156 8.88 -5.51 6.43
CA ALA A 156 7.89 -6.53 6.10
C ALA A 156 6.64 -5.94 5.40
N PHE A 157 6.32 -4.67 5.65
CA PHE A 157 5.18 -4.03 5.01
C PHE A 157 5.38 -3.80 3.50
N ILE A 158 6.63 -3.65 3.04
CA ILE A 158 6.96 -3.41 1.63
C ILE A 158 6.43 -4.54 0.71
N PRO A 159 6.84 -5.81 0.87
CA PRO A 159 6.30 -6.91 0.08
C PRO A 159 4.80 -7.14 0.34
N PHE A 160 4.31 -6.89 1.56
CA PHE A 160 2.88 -6.99 1.85
C PHE A 160 2.02 -6.09 0.94
N ILE A 161 2.46 -4.86 0.63
CA ILE A 161 1.71 -3.99 -0.29
C ILE A 161 1.51 -4.66 -1.66
N LEU A 162 2.54 -5.31 -2.18
CA LEU A 162 2.49 -5.97 -3.50
C LEU A 162 1.58 -7.20 -3.48
N PHE A 163 1.73 -8.08 -2.49
CA PHE A 163 0.88 -9.28 -2.38
C PHE A 163 -0.56 -8.94 -2.02
N GLY A 164 -0.77 -7.96 -1.14
CA GLY A 164 -2.09 -7.47 -0.78
C GLY A 164 -2.81 -6.90 -1.99
N SER A 165 -2.10 -6.15 -2.85
CA SER A 165 -2.64 -5.66 -4.11
C SER A 165 -3.07 -6.82 -5.00
N SER A 166 -2.20 -7.81 -5.23
CA SER A 166 -2.53 -8.98 -6.05
C SER A 166 -3.70 -9.77 -5.47
N ALA A 167 -3.76 -9.95 -4.13
CA ALA A 167 -4.85 -10.64 -3.47
C ALA A 167 -6.19 -9.94 -3.69
N VAL A 168 -6.23 -8.62 -3.53
CA VAL A 168 -7.43 -7.81 -3.81
C VAL A 168 -7.84 -7.91 -5.27
N THR A 169 -6.90 -7.82 -6.21
CA THR A 169 -7.21 -7.96 -7.64
C THR A 169 -7.75 -9.36 -7.95
N TRP A 170 -7.18 -10.44 -7.41
CA TRP A 170 -7.73 -11.79 -7.60
C TRP A 170 -9.16 -11.96 -7.06
N VAL A 171 -9.48 -11.32 -5.93
CA VAL A 171 -10.83 -11.36 -5.34
C VAL A 171 -11.87 -10.62 -6.20
N PHE A 172 -11.52 -9.44 -6.72
CA PHE A 172 -12.50 -8.54 -7.33
C PHE A 172 -12.42 -8.40 -8.85
N ASP A 173 -11.26 -8.69 -9.45
CA ASP A 173 -11.01 -8.68 -10.90
C ASP A 173 -9.99 -9.76 -11.32
N PRO A 174 -10.38 -11.04 -11.26
CA PRO A 174 -9.49 -12.15 -11.60
C PRO A 174 -9.05 -12.15 -13.07
N MET A 175 -9.83 -11.54 -13.96
CA MET A 175 -9.45 -11.39 -15.36
C MET A 175 -8.24 -10.46 -15.47
N LEU A 176 -8.27 -9.29 -14.84
CA LEU A 176 -7.12 -8.39 -14.77
C LEU A 176 -5.93 -9.06 -14.07
N ALA A 177 -6.16 -9.72 -12.94
CA ALA A 177 -5.09 -10.40 -12.21
C ALA A 177 -4.38 -11.44 -13.08
N SER A 178 -5.15 -12.33 -13.71
CA SER A 178 -4.62 -13.42 -14.54
C SER A 178 -3.84 -12.93 -15.77
N SER A 179 -4.23 -11.80 -16.36
CA SER A 179 -3.53 -11.19 -17.50
C SER A 179 -2.09 -10.79 -17.15
N SER A 180 -1.85 -10.37 -15.89
CA SER A 180 -0.50 -10.03 -15.41
C SER A 180 0.41 -11.24 -15.24
N PHE A 181 -0.16 -12.45 -15.24
CA PHE A 181 0.56 -13.72 -15.21
C PHE A 181 0.57 -14.44 -16.57
N GLY A 182 0.14 -13.77 -17.64
CA GLY A 182 0.18 -14.32 -19.00
C GLY A 182 -0.95 -15.30 -19.34
N PHE A 183 -1.99 -15.39 -18.51
CA PHE A 183 -3.17 -16.20 -18.83
C PHE A 183 -4.10 -15.44 -19.78
N ASP A 184 -4.51 -16.10 -20.86
CA ASP A 184 -5.71 -15.70 -21.59
C ASP A 184 -6.95 -16.24 -20.86
N PHE A 185 -7.45 -15.43 -19.93
CA PHE A 185 -8.56 -15.82 -19.05
C PHE A 185 -9.82 -16.24 -19.81
N GLN A 186 -10.09 -15.60 -20.96
CA GLN A 186 -11.34 -15.80 -21.69
C GLN A 186 -11.37 -17.12 -22.45
N SER A 187 -10.22 -17.60 -22.93
CA SER A 187 -10.12 -18.89 -23.63
C SER A 187 -10.14 -20.11 -22.69
N LEU A 188 -10.02 -19.91 -21.37
CA LEU A 188 -10.14 -20.99 -20.39
C LEU A 188 -11.58 -21.51 -20.30
N SER A 189 -11.71 -22.82 -20.11
CA SER A 189 -12.99 -23.44 -19.74
C SER A 189 -13.47 -22.93 -18.38
N ASP A 190 -14.76 -23.07 -18.08
CA ASP A 190 -15.31 -22.64 -16.79
C ASP A 190 -14.66 -23.36 -15.60
N PHE A 191 -14.28 -24.63 -15.77
CA PHE A 191 -13.50 -25.37 -14.78
C PHE A 191 -12.09 -24.80 -14.61
N GLY A 192 -11.45 -24.41 -15.72
CA GLY A 192 -10.13 -23.75 -15.70
C GLY A 192 -10.19 -22.39 -15.00
N LYS A 193 -11.20 -21.57 -15.33
CA LYS A 193 -11.46 -20.28 -14.66
C LYS A 193 -11.68 -20.46 -13.16
N ASN A 194 -12.52 -21.41 -12.76
CA ASN A 194 -12.79 -21.67 -11.34
C ASN A 194 -11.52 -22.10 -10.59
N THR A 195 -10.77 -23.05 -11.15
CA THR A 195 -9.52 -23.54 -10.54
C THR A 195 -8.51 -22.41 -10.40
N LEU A 196 -8.33 -21.61 -11.45
CA LEU A 196 -7.40 -20.49 -11.43
C LEU A 196 -7.81 -19.42 -10.41
N ILE A 197 -9.07 -18.98 -10.42
CA ILE A 197 -9.58 -18.01 -9.44
C ILE A 197 -9.37 -18.54 -8.02
N ARG A 198 -9.85 -19.76 -7.73
CA ARG A 198 -9.81 -20.34 -6.38
C ARG A 198 -8.37 -20.45 -5.88
N ASP A 199 -7.49 -21.04 -6.66
CA ASP A 199 -6.14 -21.40 -6.22
C ASP A 199 -5.24 -20.16 -6.13
N MET A 200 -5.32 -19.26 -7.10
CA MET A 200 -4.54 -18.02 -7.06
C MET A 200 -5.04 -17.06 -5.98
N THR A 201 -6.36 -16.93 -5.81
CA THR A 201 -6.92 -16.11 -4.72
C THR A 201 -6.48 -16.65 -3.37
N ALA A 202 -6.59 -17.97 -3.15
CA ALA A 202 -6.16 -18.60 -1.90
C ALA A 202 -4.66 -18.39 -1.63
N PHE A 203 -3.82 -18.52 -2.66
CA PHE A 203 -2.38 -18.30 -2.54
C PHE A 203 -2.05 -16.85 -2.15
N PHE A 204 -2.48 -15.86 -2.94
CA PHE A 204 -2.13 -14.46 -2.69
C PHE A 204 -2.75 -13.93 -1.41
N LEU A 205 -4.01 -14.28 -1.11
CA LEU A 205 -4.67 -13.87 0.11
C LEU A 205 -4.05 -14.55 1.34
N GLY A 206 -3.78 -15.86 1.28
CA GLY A 206 -3.16 -16.60 2.37
C GLY A 206 -1.77 -16.08 2.72
N VAL A 207 -0.92 -15.85 1.71
CA VAL A 207 0.40 -15.25 1.89
C VAL A 207 0.29 -13.86 2.49
N SER A 208 -0.62 -13.02 1.99
CA SER A 208 -0.87 -11.67 2.54
C SER A 208 -1.31 -11.68 4.01
N ILE A 209 -2.14 -12.66 4.40
CA ILE A 209 -2.56 -12.85 5.80
C ILE A 209 -1.36 -13.22 6.67
N PHE A 210 -0.52 -14.16 6.24
CA PHE A 210 0.70 -14.51 7.00
C PHE A 210 1.63 -13.30 7.15
N MET A 211 1.78 -12.48 6.10
CA MET A 211 2.56 -11.23 6.18
C MET A 211 1.97 -10.27 7.23
N LEU A 212 0.66 -10.04 7.22
CA LEU A 212 -0.01 -9.18 8.22
C LEU A 212 0.15 -9.71 9.65
N LEU A 213 -0.08 -11.01 9.84
CA LEU A 213 0.11 -11.66 11.14
C LEU A 213 1.55 -11.50 11.63
N GLY A 214 2.54 -11.65 10.75
CA GLY A 214 3.95 -11.39 11.05
C GLY A 214 4.21 -9.93 11.44
N ILE A 215 3.69 -8.96 10.69
CA ILE A 215 3.84 -7.53 10.97
C ILE A 215 3.24 -7.15 12.32
N VAL A 216 2.03 -7.62 12.62
CA VAL A 216 1.30 -7.27 13.85
C VAL A 216 1.92 -7.97 15.05
N SER A 217 2.05 -9.30 15.00
CA SER A 217 2.47 -10.11 16.15
C SER A 217 3.98 -10.12 16.37
N LEU A 218 4.78 -9.83 15.33
CA LEU A 218 6.23 -10.06 15.33
C LEU A 218 6.62 -11.49 15.73
N ASN A 219 5.73 -12.46 15.51
CA ASN A 219 6.04 -13.87 15.73
C ASN A 219 6.81 -14.42 14.50
N PRO A 220 8.03 -14.96 14.68
CA PRO A 220 8.87 -15.42 13.57
C PRO A 220 8.25 -16.57 12.77
N ILE A 221 7.31 -17.34 13.34
CA ILE A 221 6.60 -18.42 12.64
C ILE A 221 5.94 -17.88 11.37
N TRP A 222 5.24 -16.75 11.45
CA TRP A 222 4.55 -16.18 10.28
C TRP A 222 5.51 -15.72 9.19
N PHE A 223 6.70 -15.24 9.56
CA PHE A 223 7.73 -14.88 8.59
C PHE A 223 8.27 -16.11 7.87
N PHE A 224 8.51 -17.20 8.61
CA PHE A 224 8.93 -18.45 7.99
C PHE A 224 7.82 -19.09 7.16
N SER A 225 6.54 -18.95 7.52
CA SER A 225 5.41 -19.38 6.69
C SER A 225 5.42 -18.69 5.33
N VAL A 226 5.62 -17.37 5.28
CA VAL A 226 5.76 -16.63 4.02
C VAL A 226 6.97 -17.13 3.22
N ALA A 227 8.11 -17.31 3.88
CA ALA A 227 9.31 -17.80 3.22
C ALA A 227 9.15 -19.20 2.63
N ILE A 228 8.46 -20.11 3.33
CA ILE A 228 8.19 -21.46 2.83
C ILE A 228 7.27 -21.41 1.61
N MET A 229 6.17 -20.66 1.67
CA MET A 229 5.23 -20.54 0.55
C MET A 229 5.93 -20.00 -0.71
N MET A 230 6.72 -18.95 -0.57
CA MET A 230 7.45 -18.35 -1.69
C MET A 230 8.62 -19.22 -2.17
N GLY A 231 9.27 -19.95 -1.25
CA GLY A 231 10.34 -20.87 -1.60
C GLY A 231 9.82 -22.07 -2.39
N CYS A 232 8.64 -22.58 -2.02
CA CYS A 232 7.95 -23.60 -2.81
C CYS A 232 7.59 -23.08 -4.21
N ALA A 233 7.05 -21.87 -4.32
CA ALA A 233 6.75 -21.26 -5.62
C ALA A 233 8.00 -21.18 -6.50
N PHE A 234 9.12 -20.68 -5.96
CA PHE A 234 10.42 -20.64 -6.64
C PHE A 234 10.89 -22.02 -7.12
N VAL A 235 10.84 -23.04 -6.24
CA VAL A 235 11.26 -24.40 -6.60
C VAL A 235 10.38 -24.98 -7.71
N PHE A 236 9.05 -24.84 -7.61
CA PHE A 236 8.15 -25.38 -8.62
C PHE A 236 8.17 -24.61 -9.94
N ASN A 237 8.55 -23.33 -9.92
CA ASN A 237 8.86 -22.56 -11.12
C ASN A 237 10.08 -23.16 -11.85
N LEU A 238 11.17 -23.49 -11.13
CA LEU A 238 12.32 -24.19 -11.73
C LEU A 238 11.94 -25.58 -12.26
N VAL A 239 11.11 -26.33 -11.54
CA VAL A 239 10.60 -27.64 -12.00
C VAL A 239 9.78 -27.48 -13.28
N ALA A 240 8.92 -26.46 -13.38
CA ALA A 240 8.15 -26.18 -14.59
C ALA A 240 9.07 -25.95 -15.81
N VAL A 241 10.17 -25.21 -15.63
CA VAL A 241 11.13 -24.95 -16.70
C VAL A 241 11.90 -26.23 -17.07
N TYR A 242 12.58 -26.85 -16.10
CA TYR A 242 13.54 -27.92 -16.37
C TYR A 242 12.91 -29.30 -16.57
N SER A 243 11.75 -29.57 -15.97
CA SER A 243 11.08 -30.88 -16.08
C SER A 243 9.93 -30.89 -17.07
N TYR A 244 9.26 -29.75 -17.28
CA TYR A 244 8.10 -29.65 -18.18
C TYR A 244 8.35 -28.76 -19.41
N GLY A 245 9.56 -28.22 -19.58
CA GLY A 245 9.96 -27.50 -20.79
C GLY A 245 9.27 -26.16 -21.00
N THR A 246 8.77 -25.53 -19.94
CA THR A 246 8.12 -24.20 -20.02
C THR A 246 9.16 -23.07 -20.12
N GLU A 247 8.71 -21.89 -20.56
CA GLU A 247 9.54 -20.68 -20.57
C GLU A 247 9.84 -20.16 -19.16
N HIS A 248 10.92 -19.40 -19.03
CA HIS A 248 11.26 -18.74 -17.77
C HIS A 248 10.22 -17.68 -17.40
N ASN A 249 9.55 -17.87 -16.26
CA ASN A 249 8.67 -16.86 -15.70
C ASN A 249 9.46 -15.82 -14.89
N SER A 250 9.36 -14.55 -15.26
CA SER A 250 10.02 -13.43 -14.56
C SER A 250 9.67 -13.33 -13.07
N ALA A 251 8.53 -13.91 -12.65
CA ALA A 251 8.13 -14.02 -11.25
C ALA A 251 9.15 -14.77 -10.38
N LEU A 252 9.98 -15.63 -10.97
CA LEU A 252 11.03 -16.40 -10.28
C LEU A 252 11.93 -15.51 -9.41
N VAL A 253 12.30 -14.32 -9.91
CA VAL A 253 13.15 -13.37 -9.18
C VAL A 253 12.44 -12.86 -7.93
N PHE A 254 11.16 -12.56 -8.05
CA PHE A 254 10.35 -12.08 -6.93
C PHE A 254 10.17 -13.19 -5.87
N GLU A 255 9.94 -14.42 -6.31
CA GLU A 255 9.78 -15.58 -5.42
C GLU A 255 11.02 -15.81 -4.55
N ILE A 256 12.23 -15.83 -5.13
CA ILE A 256 13.46 -16.01 -4.36
C ILE A 256 13.77 -14.81 -3.46
N VAL A 257 13.54 -13.58 -3.95
CA VAL A 257 13.81 -12.36 -3.16
C VAL A 257 12.93 -12.33 -1.93
N VAL A 258 11.62 -12.57 -2.06
CA VAL A 258 10.68 -12.55 -0.92
C VAL A 258 10.97 -13.70 0.05
N THR A 259 11.34 -14.88 -0.47
CA THR A 259 11.78 -16.03 0.34
C THR A 259 12.94 -15.67 1.26
N LEU A 260 14.02 -15.12 0.69
CA LEU A 260 15.20 -14.72 1.45
C LEU A 260 14.90 -13.56 2.39
N TRP A 261 14.13 -12.56 1.92
CA TRP A 261 13.74 -11.39 2.71
C TRP A 261 13.02 -11.81 4.00
N TYR A 262 11.95 -12.60 3.89
CA TYR A 262 11.18 -13.02 5.06
C TYR A 262 11.94 -14.02 5.94
N SER A 263 12.81 -14.86 5.36
CA SER A 263 13.72 -15.71 6.13
C SER A 263 14.66 -14.88 7.00
N ILE A 264 15.28 -13.83 6.43
CA ILE A 264 16.19 -12.93 7.15
C ILE A 264 15.45 -12.19 8.25
N LEU A 265 14.25 -11.66 7.97
CA LEU A 265 13.43 -10.99 8.99
C LEU A 265 13.02 -11.94 10.12
N GLY A 266 12.57 -13.16 9.78
CA GLY A 266 12.20 -14.18 10.76
C GLY A 266 13.36 -14.58 11.66
N TRP A 267 14.55 -14.78 11.08
CA TRP A 267 15.78 -15.03 11.83
C TRP A 267 16.19 -13.84 12.69
N TRP A 268 16.07 -12.62 12.17
CA TRP A 268 16.40 -11.42 12.91
C TRP A 268 15.53 -11.34 14.17
N ILE A 269 14.22 -11.56 14.07
CA ILE A 269 13.30 -11.60 15.21
C ILE A 269 13.66 -12.73 16.18
N LYS A 270 13.90 -13.96 15.70
CA LYS A 270 14.16 -15.13 16.56
C LYS A 270 15.42 -15.02 17.42
N ARG A 271 16.44 -14.29 16.95
CA ARG A 271 17.73 -14.13 17.67
C ARG A 271 17.70 -13.11 18.81
N THR A 272 16.54 -12.57 19.17
CA THR A 272 16.33 -11.70 20.34
C THR A 272 15.35 -12.32 21.29
#